data_AF-A0A3M1RLQ4-F1
#
_entry.id   AF-A0A3M1RLQ4-F1
#
_cell.length_a   1.000
_cell.length_b   1.000
_cell.length_c   1.000
_cell.angle_alpha   90.00
_cell.angle_beta   90.00
_cell.angle_gamma   90.00
#
_symmetry.space_group_name_H-M   'P 1'
#
loop_
_entity.id
_entity.type
_entity.pdbx_description
1 polymer ?
#
loop_
_entity_poly.entity_id
_entity_poly.type
_entity_poly.pdbx_seq_one_letter_code
_entity_poly.pdbx_strand_id
1 'polypeptide(L)'
;MRQGRLMDRSRLLEGLTEAQREAVTHVEGPLLILAGPGSGKTRVVTHRIANLLCEGIPDRRILALTFTNKAAQEMKERVAALVPGSRVWVGTFHRFAAQMLRRYAQVVGLEPNYTIYDKDQSLRALRTVLGRTKLDLGQHTPDQVANAISWAKSRLIGPDAFEPRRGSELGDIVKTVYRLYQRQLLQSNAVDFDDLLFHLATILKTEPEIRKELDERYQFVMVDEYQDTNLVQYAIARALSIDHPNLAVTGDPDQSIYGWRGANLQNILDFERDYPKVKVVRLERNYRSTKRILRVADALIRHNVRRKQKELYTHNDEGAPVRLRTYVDQDAEARDIAQRIASAVRENRRRPADFAIFYRVNALSRAFETALQQQGIPYQVVNGVAFFQRKEVKDV
;
A
#
# COMPACT_ATOMS: atom_id res chain seq x y z
N MET A 1 36.00 12.60 -12.07
CA MET A 1 36.33 12.05 -10.73
C MET A 1 35.62 12.89 -9.68
N ARG A 2 34.48 12.44 -9.15
CA ARG A 2 33.82 13.11 -8.01
C ARG A 2 34.20 12.33 -6.77
N GLN A 3 35.10 12.88 -5.97
CA GLN A 3 35.33 12.46 -4.59
C GLN A 3 34.01 12.65 -3.83
N GLY A 4 33.19 11.62 -3.78
CA GLY A 4 32.05 11.55 -2.87
C GLY A 4 32.62 11.50 -1.46
N ARG A 5 32.16 12.38 -0.57
CA ARG A 5 32.31 12.17 0.88
C ARG A 5 31.80 10.76 1.14
N LEU A 6 32.71 9.84 1.48
CA LEU A 6 32.35 8.57 2.10
C LEU A 6 31.46 8.92 3.28
N MET A 7 30.17 8.62 3.16
CA MET A 7 29.23 8.83 4.24
C MET A 7 29.69 7.99 5.42
N ASP A 8 29.74 8.61 6.60
CA ASP A 8 30.13 7.93 7.80
C ASP A 8 29.03 6.93 8.19
N ARG A 9 29.27 5.65 7.88
CA ARG A 9 28.39 4.54 8.22
C ARG A 9 28.04 4.52 9.71
N SER A 10 28.95 4.99 10.57
CA SER A 10 28.73 5.07 12.02
C SER A 10 27.54 5.98 12.35
N ARG A 11 27.39 7.11 11.65
CA ARG A 11 26.28 8.05 11.81
C ARG A 11 24.96 7.49 11.29
N LEU A 12 24.98 6.73 10.20
CA LEU A 12 23.77 6.10 9.65
C LEU A 12 23.18 5.06 10.61
N LEU A 13 24.02 4.39 11.38
CA LEU A 13 23.57 3.36 12.32
C LEU A 13 23.34 3.89 13.73
N GLU A 14 23.60 5.18 13.98
CA GLU A 14 23.44 5.80 15.28
C GLU A 14 21.96 5.86 15.70
N GLY A 15 21.68 5.51 16.95
CA GLY A 15 20.32 5.51 17.50
C GLY A 15 19.37 4.47 16.90
N LEU A 16 19.87 3.48 16.16
CA LEU A 16 19.14 2.28 15.77
C LEU A 16 19.24 1.22 16.89
N THR A 17 18.17 0.44 17.12
CA THR A 17 18.29 -0.78 17.93
C THR A 17 19.11 -1.84 17.20
N GLU A 18 19.51 -2.89 17.92
CA GLU A 18 20.22 -4.02 17.32
C GLU A 18 19.44 -4.64 16.15
N ALA A 19 18.14 -4.93 16.33
CA ALA A 19 17.31 -5.45 15.24
C ALA A 19 17.18 -4.46 14.06
N GLN A 20 17.08 -3.15 14.33
CA GLN A 20 17.07 -2.16 13.24
C GLN A 20 18.42 -2.11 12.51
N ARG A 21 19.53 -2.18 13.25
CA ARG A 21 20.89 -2.24 12.69
C ARG A 21 21.06 -3.47 11.82
N GLU A 22 20.68 -4.64 12.33
CA GLU A 22 20.71 -5.92 11.61
C GLU A 22 19.96 -5.83 10.26
N ALA A 23 18.73 -5.30 10.26
CA ALA A 23 17.95 -5.10 9.04
C ALA A 23 18.58 -4.08 8.07
N VAL A 24 19.22 -3.03 8.59
CA VAL A 24 19.88 -1.99 7.77
C VAL A 24 21.18 -2.51 7.15
N THR A 25 21.95 -3.30 7.89
CA THR A 25 23.28 -3.78 7.47
C THR A 25 23.26 -5.07 6.66
N HIS A 26 22.14 -5.79 6.60
CA HIS A 26 21.99 -7.01 5.79
C HIS A 26 22.04 -6.68 4.29
N VAL A 27 23.18 -6.75 3.60
CA VAL A 27 23.24 -6.28 2.19
C VAL A 27 22.60 -7.29 1.24
N GLU A 28 23.12 -8.52 1.20
CA GLU A 28 22.79 -9.54 0.20
C GLU A 28 21.79 -10.58 0.69
N GLY A 29 21.01 -11.12 -0.24
CA GLY A 29 20.03 -12.16 0.00
C GLY A 29 18.68 -11.63 0.49
N PRO A 30 17.64 -12.50 0.49
CA PRO A 30 16.29 -12.09 0.82
C PRO A 30 16.17 -11.72 2.29
N LEU A 31 15.40 -10.67 2.57
CA LEU A 31 15.20 -10.13 3.91
C LEU A 31 13.72 -9.91 4.17
N LEU A 32 13.23 -10.46 5.28
CA LEU A 32 11.88 -10.22 5.80
C LEU A 32 11.98 -9.44 7.11
N ILE A 33 11.50 -8.19 7.09
CA ILE A 33 11.42 -7.34 8.27
C ILE A 33 9.98 -7.34 8.78
N LEU A 34 9.73 -8.09 9.85
CA LEU A 34 8.46 -8.13 10.56
C LEU A 34 8.41 -6.96 11.54
N ALA A 35 7.72 -5.89 11.16
CA ALA A 35 7.73 -4.64 11.90
C ALA A 35 6.41 -4.42 12.63
N GLY A 36 6.42 -4.33 13.96
CA GLY A 36 5.23 -3.92 14.72
C GLY A 36 4.78 -2.49 14.40
N PRO A 37 3.54 -2.10 14.74
CA PRO A 37 3.10 -0.71 14.64
C PRO A 37 4.04 0.18 15.44
N GLY A 38 4.46 1.30 14.86
CA GLY A 38 5.32 2.28 15.54
C GLY A 38 6.75 1.80 15.83
N SER A 39 7.23 0.72 15.21
CA SER A 39 8.57 0.16 15.43
C SER A 39 9.71 0.82 14.64
N GLY A 40 9.39 1.83 13.83
CA GLY A 40 10.37 2.50 12.96
C GLY A 40 10.55 1.84 11.60
N LYS A 41 9.54 1.11 11.11
CA LYS A 41 9.51 0.46 9.79
C LYS A 41 10.11 1.31 8.65
N THR A 42 9.52 2.48 8.39
CA THR A 42 9.99 3.39 7.34
C THR A 42 11.41 3.88 7.59
N ARG A 43 11.82 4.07 8.86
CA ARG A 43 13.19 4.46 9.23
C ARG A 43 14.17 3.36 8.82
N VAL A 44 13.86 2.09 9.08
CA VAL A 44 14.70 0.96 8.66
C VAL A 44 14.84 0.91 7.15
N VAL A 45 13.75 1.01 6.40
CA VAL A 45 13.80 0.98 4.92
C VAL A 45 14.66 2.14 4.38
N THR A 46 14.49 3.36 4.89
CA THR A 46 15.26 4.52 4.40
C THR A 46 16.73 4.46 4.79
N HIS A 47 17.05 4.00 6.01
CA HIS A 47 18.43 3.81 6.46
C HIS A 47 19.10 2.66 5.71
N ARG A 48 18.37 1.60 5.36
CA ARG A 48 18.86 0.51 4.52
C ARG A 48 19.27 1.00 3.14
N ILE A 49 18.41 1.80 2.49
CA ILE A 49 18.76 2.44 1.20
C ILE A 49 20.05 3.24 1.35
N ALA A 50 20.13 4.09 2.38
CA ALA A 50 21.33 4.89 2.62
C ALA A 50 22.57 4.01 2.86
N ASN A 51 22.45 2.91 3.61
CA ASN A 51 23.54 1.97 3.86
C ASN A 51 24.01 1.30 2.55
N LEU A 52 23.09 0.83 1.70
CA LEU A 52 23.45 0.25 0.40
C LEU A 52 24.25 1.23 -0.47
N LEU A 53 23.84 2.51 -0.48
CA LEU A 53 24.59 3.56 -1.19
C LEU A 53 25.98 3.79 -0.59
N CYS A 54 26.13 3.69 0.73
CA CYS A 54 27.42 3.82 1.42
C CYS A 54 28.35 2.64 1.15
N GLU A 55 27.79 1.44 0.99
CA GLU A 55 28.52 0.24 0.54
C GLU A 55 28.93 0.32 -0.95
N GLY A 56 28.65 1.44 -1.63
CA GLY A 56 29.04 1.69 -3.01
C GLY A 56 28.08 1.13 -4.05
N ILE A 57 26.89 0.65 -3.66
CA ILE A 57 25.86 0.22 -4.60
C ILE A 57 25.35 1.43 -5.38
N PRO A 58 25.40 1.42 -6.72
CA PRO A 58 24.90 2.53 -7.52
C PRO A 58 23.38 2.72 -7.34
N ASP A 59 22.93 3.97 -7.20
CA ASP A 59 21.51 4.33 -7.00
C ASP A 59 20.56 3.67 -8.00
N ARG A 60 21.00 3.56 -9.27
CA ARG A 60 20.24 2.96 -10.36
C ARG A 60 19.93 1.46 -10.16
N ARG A 61 20.63 0.81 -9.23
CA ARG A 61 20.46 -0.61 -8.86
C ARG A 61 19.48 -0.84 -7.72
N ILE A 62 18.95 0.23 -7.12
CA ILE A 62 18.05 0.15 -5.98
C ILE A 62 16.64 0.57 -6.40
N LEU A 63 15.66 -0.29 -6.12
CA LEU A 63 14.24 -0.08 -6.38
C LEU A 63 13.45 -0.13 -5.08
N ALA A 64 12.81 0.98 -4.67
CA ALA A 64 11.95 1.03 -3.51
C ALA A 64 10.47 1.18 -3.92
N LEU A 65 9.66 0.20 -3.56
CA LEU A 65 8.24 0.12 -3.88
C LEU A 65 7.38 0.33 -2.63
N THR A 66 6.35 1.18 -2.75
CA THR A 66 5.36 1.42 -1.69
C THR A 66 3.93 1.30 -2.20
N PHE A 67 2.95 1.29 -1.29
CA PHE A 67 1.54 1.20 -1.65
C PHE A 67 0.91 2.54 -2.05
N THR A 68 1.33 3.65 -1.44
CA THR A 68 0.70 4.98 -1.65
C THR A 68 1.71 6.03 -2.12
N ASN A 69 1.22 7.02 -2.88
CA ASN A 69 2.04 8.15 -3.32
C ASN A 69 2.60 8.95 -2.13
N LYS A 70 1.81 9.08 -1.04
CA LYS A 70 2.27 9.74 0.19
C LYS A 70 3.44 8.99 0.82
N ALA A 71 3.34 7.67 0.97
CA ALA A 71 4.43 6.85 1.50
C ALA A 71 5.69 6.91 0.62
N ALA A 72 5.53 6.86 -0.72
CA ALA A 72 6.64 7.04 -1.65
C ALA A 72 7.32 8.41 -1.48
N GLN A 73 6.54 9.49 -1.37
CA GLN A 73 7.07 10.84 -1.22
C GLN A 73 7.79 11.02 0.13
N GLU A 74 7.19 10.58 1.23
CA GLU A 74 7.83 10.61 2.55
C GLU A 74 9.12 9.78 2.57
N MET A 75 9.14 8.61 1.95
CA MET A 75 10.33 7.78 1.84
C MET A 75 11.42 8.48 1.02
N LYS A 76 11.06 9.10 -0.11
CA LYS A 76 11.99 9.85 -0.97
C LYS A 76 12.62 11.03 -0.23
N GLU A 77 11.83 11.79 0.53
CA GLU A 77 12.32 12.91 1.35
C GLU A 77 13.29 12.44 2.43
N ARG A 78 12.97 11.33 3.11
CA ARG A 78 13.85 10.73 4.12
C ARG A 78 15.16 10.21 3.52
N VAL A 79 15.11 9.55 2.36
CA VAL A 79 16.32 9.11 1.65
C VAL A 79 17.15 10.32 1.22
N ALA A 80 16.52 11.38 0.70
CA ALA A 80 17.24 12.60 0.30
C ALA A 80 17.88 13.34 1.50
N ALA A 81 17.25 13.28 2.68
CA ALA A 81 17.82 13.84 3.90
C ALA A 81 19.04 13.05 4.39
N LEU A 82 19.01 11.72 4.27
CA LEU A 82 20.14 10.84 4.62
C LEU A 82 21.25 10.89 3.58
N VAL A 83 20.88 10.88 2.30
CA VAL A 83 21.78 10.85 1.14
C VAL A 83 21.37 11.92 0.12
N PRO A 84 21.80 13.19 0.32
CA PRO A 84 21.48 14.28 -0.59
C PRO A 84 21.98 14.01 -2.02
N GLY A 85 21.11 14.25 -3.00
CA GLY A 85 21.42 14.02 -4.41
C GLY A 85 21.25 12.58 -4.89
N SER A 86 20.83 11.66 -4.00
CA SER A 86 20.45 10.30 -4.37
C SER A 86 19.36 10.30 -5.45
N ARG A 87 19.53 9.42 -6.43
CA ARG A 87 18.63 9.18 -7.57
C ARG A 87 17.98 7.79 -7.51
N VAL A 88 17.96 7.17 -6.32
CA VAL A 88 17.29 5.88 -6.11
C VAL A 88 15.85 5.97 -6.58
N TRP A 89 15.38 4.95 -7.28
CA TRP A 89 14.00 4.89 -7.71
C TRP A 89 13.11 4.59 -6.50
N VAL A 90 12.23 5.53 -6.16
CA VAL A 90 11.23 5.39 -5.08
C VAL A 90 9.86 5.75 -5.62
N GLY A 91 8.90 4.85 -5.49
CA GLY A 91 7.57 5.04 -6.05
C GLY A 91 6.59 3.92 -5.71
N THR A 92 5.38 4.01 -6.26
CA THR A 92 4.38 2.95 -6.09
C THR A 92 4.54 1.87 -7.16
N PHE A 93 4.01 0.67 -6.90
CA PHE A 93 3.93 -0.40 -7.90
C PHE A 93 3.31 0.08 -9.23
N HIS A 94 2.23 0.87 -9.17
CA HIS A 94 1.56 1.37 -10.37
C HIS A 94 2.42 2.37 -11.14
N ARG A 95 3.13 3.25 -10.45
CA ARG A 95 4.06 4.19 -11.11
C ARG A 95 5.22 3.44 -11.77
N PHE A 96 5.76 2.44 -11.09
CA PHE A 96 6.79 1.57 -11.64
C PHE A 96 6.28 0.85 -12.89
N ALA A 97 5.13 0.21 -12.78
CA ALA A 97 4.52 -0.56 -13.85
C ALA A 97 4.17 0.32 -15.06
N ALA A 98 3.62 1.52 -14.84
CA ALA A 98 3.42 2.48 -15.92
C ALA A 98 4.73 2.84 -16.61
N GLN A 99 5.80 3.15 -15.86
CA GLN A 99 7.09 3.49 -16.47
C GLN A 99 7.68 2.34 -17.28
N MET A 100 7.61 1.10 -16.78
CA MET A 100 8.09 -0.08 -17.50
C MET A 100 7.21 -0.39 -18.71
N LEU A 101 5.90 -0.30 -18.56
CA LEU A 101 4.96 -0.55 -19.64
C LEU A 101 5.14 0.46 -20.78
N ARG A 102 5.44 1.74 -20.50
CA ARG A 102 5.81 2.72 -21.55
C ARG A 102 7.00 2.26 -22.39
N ARG A 103 7.97 1.58 -21.79
CA ARG A 103 9.19 1.10 -22.47
C ARG A 103 8.95 -0.19 -23.26
N TYR A 104 8.07 -1.06 -22.76
CA TYR A 104 7.84 -2.40 -23.31
C TYR A 104 6.40 -2.60 -23.83
N ALA A 105 5.70 -1.51 -24.17
CA ALA A 105 4.28 -1.52 -24.53
C ALA A 105 3.96 -2.48 -25.68
N GLN A 106 4.84 -2.52 -26.67
CA GLN A 106 4.66 -3.32 -27.89
C GLN A 106 4.55 -4.82 -27.60
N VAL A 107 5.18 -5.31 -26.53
CA VAL A 107 5.12 -6.73 -26.12
C VAL A 107 3.69 -7.16 -25.80
N VAL A 108 2.86 -6.24 -25.32
CA VAL A 108 1.45 -6.52 -24.97
C VAL A 108 0.46 -5.89 -25.95
N GLY A 109 0.93 -5.53 -27.15
CA GLY A 109 0.09 -4.97 -28.21
C GLY A 109 -0.36 -3.52 -27.94
N LEU A 110 0.38 -2.77 -27.13
CA LEU A 110 0.16 -1.35 -26.86
C LEU A 110 1.23 -0.50 -27.53
N GLU A 111 0.91 0.77 -27.76
CA GLU A 111 1.91 1.77 -28.13
C GLU A 111 2.42 2.53 -26.89
N PRO A 112 3.67 3.04 -26.88
CA PRO A 112 4.24 3.75 -25.75
C PRO A 112 3.46 4.98 -25.28
N ASN A 113 2.58 5.55 -26.10
CA ASN A 113 1.75 6.73 -25.81
C ASN A 113 0.32 6.38 -25.32
N TYR A 114 0.07 5.13 -24.88
CA TYR A 114 -1.22 4.70 -24.35
C TYR A 114 -1.86 5.63 -23.30
N THR A 115 -3.19 5.63 -23.18
CA THR A 115 -3.91 6.42 -22.15
C THR A 115 -4.19 5.56 -20.91
N ILE A 116 -4.01 6.12 -19.72
CA ILE A 116 -4.42 5.46 -18.46
C ILE A 116 -5.82 5.96 -18.11
N TYR A 117 -6.80 5.06 -18.10
CA TYR A 117 -8.15 5.38 -17.70
C TYR A 117 -8.28 5.47 -16.17
N ASP A 118 -8.95 6.53 -15.71
CA ASP A 118 -9.47 6.59 -14.35
C ASP A 118 -10.71 5.68 -14.19
N LYS A 119 -11.22 5.58 -12.96
CA LYS A 119 -12.36 4.71 -12.64
C LYS A 119 -13.59 5.01 -13.50
N ASP A 120 -13.89 6.29 -13.75
CA ASP A 120 -15.09 6.70 -14.48
C ASP A 120 -14.92 6.46 -16.00
N GLN A 121 -13.72 6.66 -16.53
CA GLN A 121 -13.36 6.31 -17.91
C GLN A 121 -13.43 4.80 -18.14
N SER A 122 -12.85 3.98 -17.25
CA SER A 122 -12.93 2.52 -17.31
C SER A 122 -14.37 2.03 -17.24
N LEU A 123 -15.18 2.56 -16.33
CA LEU A 123 -16.58 2.17 -16.19
C LEU A 123 -17.42 2.57 -17.40
N ARG A 124 -17.16 3.74 -18.01
CA ARG A 124 -17.79 4.15 -19.27
C ARG A 124 -17.42 3.20 -20.42
N ALA A 125 -16.14 2.88 -20.57
CA ALA A 125 -15.69 1.93 -21.58
C ALA A 125 -16.35 0.55 -21.41
N LEU A 126 -16.47 0.07 -20.17
CA LEU A 126 -17.18 -1.17 -19.86
C LEU A 126 -18.66 -1.10 -20.21
N ARG A 127 -19.36 0.00 -19.87
CA ARG A 127 -20.77 0.21 -20.23
C ARG A 127 -20.99 0.21 -21.74
N THR A 128 -20.08 0.80 -22.51
CA THR A 128 -20.13 0.76 -23.97
C THR A 128 -20.04 -0.68 -24.50
N VAL A 129 -19.17 -1.51 -23.91
CA VAL A 129 -19.06 -2.93 -24.27
C VAL A 129 -20.33 -3.70 -23.91
N LEU A 130 -20.85 -3.51 -22.70
CA LEU A 130 -22.10 -4.13 -22.24
C LEU A 130 -23.30 -3.79 -23.14
N GLY A 131 -23.41 -2.53 -23.58
CA GLY A 131 -24.47 -2.13 -24.50
C GLY A 131 -24.40 -2.81 -25.87
N ARG A 132 -23.21 -3.23 -26.32
CA ARG A 132 -23.03 -3.93 -27.61
C ARG A 132 -23.35 -5.43 -27.52
N THR A 133 -23.20 -6.05 -26.35
CA THR A 133 -23.39 -7.50 -26.21
C THR A 133 -24.84 -7.92 -26.05
N LYS A 134 -25.79 -6.97 -25.86
CA LYS A 134 -27.20 -7.23 -25.52
C LYS A 134 -27.38 -8.23 -24.36
N LEU A 135 -26.38 -8.34 -23.49
CA LEU A 135 -26.44 -9.24 -22.34
C LEU A 135 -27.41 -8.65 -21.31
N ASP A 136 -28.32 -9.48 -20.82
CA ASP A 136 -29.10 -9.14 -19.65
C ASP A 136 -28.19 -9.23 -18.41
N LEU A 137 -28.10 -8.13 -17.67
CA LEU A 137 -27.37 -8.10 -16.41
C LEU A 137 -28.20 -8.68 -15.26
N GLY A 138 -29.49 -8.91 -15.45
CA GLY A 138 -30.43 -9.29 -14.40
C GLY A 138 -30.37 -8.30 -13.25
N GLN A 139 -30.06 -8.80 -12.06
CA GLN A 139 -29.89 -8.01 -10.84
C GLN A 139 -28.50 -7.36 -10.69
N HIS A 140 -27.57 -7.64 -11.62
CA HIS A 140 -26.19 -7.18 -11.51
C HIS A 140 -25.98 -5.77 -12.08
N THR A 141 -24.98 -5.07 -11.55
CA THR A 141 -24.61 -3.73 -12.00
C THR A 141 -23.29 -3.72 -12.78
N PRO A 142 -23.05 -2.73 -13.67
CA PRO A 142 -21.76 -2.57 -14.34
C PRO A 142 -20.59 -2.44 -13.34
N ASP A 143 -20.81 -1.83 -12.18
CA ASP A 143 -19.81 -1.73 -11.12
C ASP A 143 -19.44 -3.10 -10.53
N GLN A 144 -20.41 -4.01 -10.38
CA GLN A 144 -20.14 -5.39 -9.94
C GLN A 144 -19.32 -6.16 -10.98
N VAL A 145 -19.63 -5.99 -12.27
CA VAL A 145 -18.84 -6.59 -13.37
C VAL A 145 -17.41 -6.02 -13.37
N ALA A 146 -17.25 -4.70 -13.25
CA ALA A 146 -15.95 -4.04 -13.18
C ALA A 146 -15.11 -4.55 -12.00
N ASN A 147 -15.72 -4.69 -10.82
CA ASN A 147 -15.05 -5.21 -9.63
C ASN A 147 -14.61 -6.67 -9.81
N ALA A 148 -15.41 -7.50 -10.48
CA ALA A 148 -15.05 -8.89 -10.78
C ALA A 148 -13.87 -8.98 -11.77
N ILE A 149 -13.84 -8.11 -12.78
CA ILE A 149 -12.69 -7.98 -13.70
C ILE A 149 -11.43 -7.52 -12.95
N SER A 150 -11.54 -6.46 -12.14
CA SER A 150 -10.45 -5.95 -11.31
C SER A 150 -9.88 -7.04 -10.39
N TRP A 151 -10.77 -7.81 -9.75
CA TRP A 151 -10.39 -8.95 -8.92
C TRP A 151 -9.64 -10.01 -9.73
N ALA A 152 -10.08 -10.34 -10.95
CA ALA A 152 -9.40 -11.29 -11.83
C ALA A 152 -7.99 -10.82 -12.19
N LYS A 153 -7.85 -9.55 -12.62
CA LYS A 153 -6.55 -8.92 -12.92
C LYS A 153 -5.60 -8.95 -11.72
N SER A 154 -6.10 -8.62 -10.52
CA SER A 154 -5.30 -8.64 -9.28
C SER A 154 -4.73 -10.02 -8.94
N ARG A 155 -5.32 -11.07 -9.52
CA ARG A 155 -4.95 -12.50 -9.37
C ARG A 155 -4.27 -13.08 -10.60
N LEU A 156 -3.82 -12.24 -11.55
CA LEU A 156 -3.20 -12.68 -12.80
C LEU A 156 -4.09 -13.59 -13.65
N ILE A 157 -5.42 -13.43 -13.53
CA ILE A 157 -6.39 -14.15 -14.37
C ILE A 157 -6.74 -13.25 -15.56
N GLY A 158 -6.18 -13.60 -16.73
CA GLY A 158 -6.51 -12.95 -17.99
C GLY A 158 -7.88 -13.36 -18.53
N PRO A 159 -8.40 -12.64 -19.54
CA PRO A 159 -9.74 -12.89 -20.08
C PRO A 159 -9.94 -14.32 -20.60
N ASP A 160 -8.92 -14.90 -21.25
CA ASP A 160 -9.00 -16.26 -21.80
C ASP A 160 -8.85 -17.36 -20.74
N ALA A 161 -8.28 -17.03 -19.57
CA ALA A 161 -8.13 -17.95 -18.44
C ALA A 161 -9.23 -17.79 -17.38
N PHE A 162 -10.15 -16.84 -17.57
CA PHE A 162 -11.22 -16.58 -16.62
C PHE A 162 -12.31 -17.64 -16.74
N GLU A 163 -12.40 -18.48 -15.71
CA GLU A 163 -13.44 -19.49 -15.59
C GLU A 163 -14.36 -19.17 -14.40
N PRO A 164 -15.67 -18.97 -14.65
CA PRO A 164 -16.62 -18.67 -13.60
C PRO A 164 -16.87 -19.90 -12.72
N ARG A 165 -17.24 -19.66 -11.47
CA ARG A 165 -17.74 -20.74 -10.60
C ARG A 165 -19.06 -21.24 -11.14
N ARG A 166 -19.28 -22.55 -11.10
CA ARG A 166 -20.53 -23.18 -11.53
C ARG A 166 -21.72 -22.51 -10.84
N GLY A 167 -22.68 -22.02 -11.63
CA GLY A 167 -23.89 -21.34 -11.15
C GLY A 167 -23.73 -19.86 -10.82
N SER A 168 -22.60 -19.23 -11.19
CA SER A 168 -22.40 -17.80 -10.99
C SER A 168 -22.85 -16.99 -12.21
N GLU A 169 -24.06 -16.44 -12.16
CA GLU A 169 -24.60 -15.55 -13.22
C GLU A 169 -23.65 -14.38 -13.53
N LEU A 170 -23.19 -13.67 -12.50
CA LEU A 170 -22.17 -12.61 -12.65
C LEU A 170 -20.89 -13.13 -13.32
N GLY A 171 -20.45 -14.34 -12.97
CA GLY A 171 -19.26 -14.95 -13.55
C GLY A 171 -19.42 -15.21 -15.04
N ASP A 172 -20.57 -15.72 -15.47
CA ASP A 172 -20.86 -15.98 -16.89
C ASP A 172 -20.91 -14.69 -17.70
N ILE A 173 -21.50 -13.62 -17.13
CA ILE A 173 -21.45 -12.26 -17.71
C ILE A 173 -20.00 -11.80 -17.83
N VAL A 174 -19.20 -11.91 -16.77
CA VAL A 174 -17.80 -11.47 -16.76
C VAL A 174 -16.97 -12.23 -17.77
N LYS A 175 -17.14 -13.57 -17.90
CA LYS A 175 -16.42 -14.38 -18.89
C LYS A 175 -16.62 -13.84 -20.31
N THR A 176 -17.84 -13.46 -20.65
CA THR A 176 -18.18 -12.92 -21.97
C THR A 176 -17.65 -11.50 -22.15
N VAL A 177 -17.87 -10.63 -21.17
CA VAL A 177 -17.60 -9.19 -21.27
C VAL A 177 -16.12 -8.87 -21.15
N TYR A 178 -15.37 -9.60 -20.31
CA TYR A 178 -13.98 -9.30 -19.99
C TYR A 178 -13.10 -9.31 -21.25
N ARG A 179 -13.24 -10.32 -22.11
CA ARG A 179 -12.49 -10.39 -23.37
C ARG A 179 -12.78 -9.20 -24.30
N LEU A 180 -14.05 -8.81 -24.40
CA LEU A 180 -14.47 -7.68 -25.25
C LEU A 180 -14.00 -6.34 -24.65
N TYR A 181 -14.03 -6.21 -23.34
CA TYR A 181 -13.53 -5.04 -22.61
C TYR A 181 -12.02 -4.86 -22.83
N GLN A 182 -11.21 -5.90 -22.63
CA GLN A 182 -9.77 -5.82 -22.88
C GLN A 182 -9.46 -5.51 -24.35
N ARG A 183 -10.19 -6.09 -25.30
CA ARG A 183 -10.04 -5.77 -26.72
C ARG A 183 -10.35 -4.30 -27.01
N GLN A 184 -11.42 -3.76 -26.44
CA GLN A 184 -11.78 -2.34 -26.59
C GLN A 184 -10.69 -1.41 -26.03
N LEU A 185 -10.11 -1.75 -24.87
CA LEU A 185 -9.01 -0.99 -24.29
C LEU A 185 -7.77 -0.99 -25.21
N LEU A 186 -7.34 -2.16 -25.68
CA LEU A 186 -6.19 -2.28 -26.60
C LEU A 186 -6.43 -1.51 -27.92
N GLN A 187 -7.61 -1.63 -28.52
CA GLN A 187 -7.96 -0.88 -29.74
C GLN A 187 -7.97 0.64 -29.54
N SER A 188 -8.20 1.09 -28.31
CA SER A 188 -8.16 2.50 -27.94
C SER A 188 -6.77 2.94 -27.49
N ASN A 189 -5.77 2.06 -27.59
CA ASN A 189 -4.44 2.23 -27.01
C ASN A 189 -4.54 2.74 -25.55
N ALA A 190 -5.35 2.06 -24.76
CA ALA A 190 -5.67 2.45 -23.38
C ALA A 190 -5.50 1.28 -22.43
N VAL A 191 -5.28 1.59 -21.16
CA VAL A 191 -5.20 0.64 -20.05
C VAL A 191 -5.96 1.19 -18.87
N ASP A 192 -6.57 0.32 -18.07
CA ASP A 192 -7.02 0.73 -16.73
C ASP A 192 -5.91 0.60 -15.69
N PHE A 193 -6.25 0.91 -14.43
CA PHE A 193 -5.26 0.92 -13.36
C PHE A 193 -4.70 -0.47 -13.05
N ASP A 194 -5.52 -1.51 -13.16
CA ASP A 194 -5.11 -2.90 -12.89
C ASP A 194 -4.28 -3.48 -14.04
N ASP A 195 -4.56 -3.06 -15.27
CA ASP A 195 -3.79 -3.42 -16.46
C ASP A 195 -2.32 -3.02 -16.36
N LEU A 196 -2.00 -1.90 -15.70
CA LEU A 196 -0.61 -1.50 -15.48
C LEU A 196 0.19 -2.64 -14.84
N LEU A 197 -0.33 -3.18 -13.74
CA LEU A 197 0.31 -4.26 -13.02
C LEU A 197 0.22 -5.58 -13.78
N PHE A 198 -0.96 -5.89 -14.33
CA PHE A 198 -1.20 -7.14 -15.04
C PHE A 198 -0.29 -7.29 -16.27
N HIS A 199 -0.16 -6.24 -17.09
CA HIS A 199 0.72 -6.26 -18.24
C HIS A 199 2.19 -6.34 -17.85
N LEU A 200 2.66 -5.59 -16.84
CA LEU A 200 4.05 -5.71 -16.39
C LEU A 200 4.35 -7.13 -15.91
N ALA A 201 3.47 -7.71 -15.09
CA ALA A 201 3.65 -9.09 -14.62
C ALA A 201 3.62 -10.11 -15.78
N THR A 202 2.79 -9.86 -16.79
CA THR A 202 2.74 -10.69 -18.01
C THR A 202 4.07 -10.62 -18.76
N ILE A 203 4.59 -9.41 -19.03
CA ILE A 203 5.88 -9.18 -19.69
C ILE A 203 7.01 -9.89 -18.92
N LEU A 204 7.07 -9.72 -17.60
CA LEU A 204 8.10 -10.36 -16.76
C LEU A 204 8.01 -11.90 -16.77
N LYS A 205 6.83 -12.46 -17.05
CA LYS A 205 6.60 -13.91 -17.12
C LYS A 205 6.90 -14.47 -18.51
N THR A 206 6.52 -13.76 -19.58
CA THR A 206 6.62 -14.26 -20.96
C THR A 206 7.90 -13.88 -21.66
N GLU A 207 8.59 -12.83 -21.22
CA GLU A 207 9.82 -12.32 -21.83
C GLU A 207 11.03 -12.45 -20.87
N PRO A 208 11.71 -13.61 -20.83
CA PRO A 208 12.84 -13.85 -19.93
C PRO A 208 13.97 -12.83 -20.08
N GLU A 209 14.23 -12.33 -21.28
CA GLU A 209 15.31 -11.38 -21.55
C GLU A 209 15.00 -9.98 -20.98
N ILE A 210 13.75 -9.52 -21.10
CA ILE A 210 13.31 -8.26 -20.46
C ILE A 210 13.35 -8.42 -18.93
N ARG A 211 12.90 -9.57 -18.41
CA ARG A 211 12.97 -9.85 -16.97
C ARG A 211 14.41 -9.81 -16.46
N LYS A 212 15.35 -10.50 -17.12
CA LYS A 212 16.79 -10.45 -16.79
C LYS A 212 17.35 -9.03 -16.86
N GLU A 213 17.00 -8.26 -17.89
CA GLU A 213 17.43 -6.86 -18.01
C GLU A 213 17.00 -6.04 -16.78
N LEU A 214 15.76 -6.24 -16.33
CA LEU A 214 15.20 -5.51 -15.19
C LEU A 214 15.74 -6.01 -13.84
N ASP A 215 15.95 -7.31 -13.68
CA ASP A 215 16.59 -7.91 -12.50
C ASP A 215 18.04 -7.40 -12.35
N GLU A 216 18.83 -7.43 -13.43
CA GLU A 216 20.20 -6.86 -13.47
C GLU A 216 20.20 -5.34 -13.24
N ARG A 217 19.19 -4.64 -13.76
CA ARG A 217 19.06 -3.20 -13.53
C ARG A 217 18.75 -2.90 -12.07
N TYR A 218 17.85 -3.64 -11.43
CA TYR A 218 17.34 -3.38 -10.08
C TYR A 218 17.75 -4.49 -9.10
N GLN A 219 19.06 -4.71 -8.96
CA GLN A 219 19.63 -5.79 -8.13
C GLN A 219 19.20 -5.78 -6.67
N PHE A 220 18.72 -4.65 -6.14
CA PHE A 220 18.19 -4.52 -4.77
C PHE A 220 16.77 -3.98 -4.80
N VAL A 221 15.79 -4.85 -4.57
CA VAL A 221 14.37 -4.49 -4.53
C VAL A 221 13.92 -4.42 -3.08
N MET A 222 13.26 -3.34 -2.69
CA MET A 222 12.61 -3.23 -1.38
C MET A 222 11.13 -2.94 -1.53
N VAL A 223 10.32 -3.59 -0.71
CA VAL A 223 8.87 -3.39 -0.71
C VAL A 223 8.40 -3.08 0.70
N ASP A 224 7.78 -1.91 0.87
CA ASP A 224 7.10 -1.51 2.11
C ASP A 224 5.60 -1.82 2.06
N GLU A 225 4.98 -2.01 3.23
CA GLU A 225 3.59 -2.47 3.40
C GLU A 225 3.32 -3.82 2.69
N TYR A 226 4.25 -4.76 2.82
CA TYR A 226 4.19 -6.02 2.07
C TYR A 226 2.94 -6.87 2.37
N GLN A 227 2.36 -6.73 3.56
CA GLN A 227 1.10 -7.40 3.93
C GLN A 227 -0.09 -7.00 3.05
N ASP A 228 -0.04 -5.82 2.44
CA ASP A 228 -1.12 -5.27 1.62
C ASP A 228 -0.95 -5.56 0.13
N THR A 229 0.06 -6.37 -0.23
CA THR A 229 0.28 -6.78 -1.62
C THR A 229 -0.75 -7.79 -2.09
N ASN A 230 -1.22 -7.66 -3.33
CA ASN A 230 -1.99 -8.69 -4.02
C ASN A 230 -1.06 -9.65 -4.81
N LEU A 231 -1.63 -10.63 -5.51
CA LEU A 231 -0.84 -11.64 -6.22
C LEU A 231 -0.03 -11.04 -7.39
N VAL A 232 -0.59 -10.09 -8.14
CA VAL A 232 0.14 -9.45 -9.25
C VAL A 232 1.35 -8.64 -8.75
N GLN A 233 1.22 -7.90 -7.64
CA GLN A 233 2.33 -7.17 -7.03
C GLN A 233 3.41 -8.10 -6.49
N TYR A 234 3.00 -9.19 -5.82
CA TYR A 234 3.91 -10.25 -5.39
C TYR A 234 4.69 -10.83 -6.57
N ALA A 235 4.01 -11.15 -7.68
CA ALA A 235 4.64 -11.74 -8.86
C ALA A 235 5.67 -10.80 -9.48
N ILE A 236 5.37 -9.50 -9.57
CA ILE A 236 6.31 -8.47 -10.04
C ILE A 236 7.54 -8.42 -9.13
N ALA A 237 7.34 -8.30 -7.82
CA ALA A 237 8.46 -8.20 -6.87
C ALA A 237 9.36 -9.44 -6.91
N ARG A 238 8.77 -10.64 -7.03
CA ARG A 238 9.51 -11.90 -7.16
C ARG A 238 10.27 -11.99 -8.47
N ALA A 239 9.65 -11.61 -9.59
CA ALA A 239 10.28 -11.72 -10.92
C ALA A 239 11.50 -10.80 -11.09
N LEU A 240 11.57 -9.71 -10.31
CA LEU A 240 12.68 -8.76 -10.27
C LEU A 240 13.79 -9.15 -9.26
N SER A 241 13.73 -10.37 -8.71
CA SER A 241 14.67 -10.83 -7.68
C SER A 241 14.95 -12.33 -7.83
N ILE A 242 15.07 -12.81 -9.07
CA ILE A 242 15.37 -14.22 -9.37
C ILE A 242 16.89 -14.41 -9.52
N ASP A 243 17.53 -13.62 -10.39
CA ASP A 243 18.97 -13.75 -10.66
C ASP A 243 19.77 -13.06 -9.55
N HIS A 244 19.27 -11.92 -9.05
CA HIS A 244 19.81 -11.19 -7.91
C HIS A 244 18.81 -11.23 -6.75
N PRO A 245 18.84 -12.26 -5.89
CA PRO A 245 17.80 -12.51 -4.89
C PRO A 245 17.89 -11.58 -3.65
N ASN A 246 18.01 -10.26 -3.84
CA ASN A 246 18.13 -9.26 -2.78
C ASN A 246 16.79 -8.53 -2.50
N LEU A 247 15.68 -9.27 -2.56
CA LEU A 247 14.37 -8.74 -2.18
C LEU A 247 14.28 -8.55 -0.66
N ALA A 248 14.12 -7.29 -0.24
CA ALA A 248 13.89 -6.91 1.16
C ALA A 248 12.44 -6.43 1.35
N VAL A 249 11.61 -7.23 2.00
CA VAL A 249 10.21 -6.89 2.26
C VAL A 249 10.03 -6.46 3.71
N THR A 250 9.18 -5.46 3.91
CA THR A 250 8.87 -4.94 5.23
C THR A 250 7.36 -4.87 5.39
N GLY A 251 6.85 -5.40 6.49
CA GLY A 251 5.41 -5.39 6.73
C GLY A 251 5.00 -5.89 8.10
N ASP A 252 3.70 -5.75 8.35
CA ASP A 252 3.05 -6.23 9.55
C ASP A 252 1.81 -7.07 9.18
N PRO A 253 1.85 -8.42 9.36
CA PRO A 253 0.68 -9.26 9.12
C PRO A 253 -0.57 -8.84 9.93
N ASP A 254 -0.38 -8.28 11.14
CA ASP A 254 -1.47 -7.83 12.01
C ASP A 254 -2.11 -6.51 11.52
N GLN A 255 -1.53 -5.83 10.52
CA GLN A 255 -2.05 -4.58 9.95
C GLN A 255 -2.64 -4.72 8.54
N SER A 256 -2.80 -5.95 8.02
CA SER A 256 -3.42 -6.18 6.71
C SER A 256 -4.92 -5.85 6.74
N ILE A 257 -5.30 -4.69 6.20
CA ILE A 257 -6.69 -4.20 6.17
C ILE A 257 -7.27 -4.06 4.75
N TYR A 258 -6.47 -4.33 3.71
CA TYR A 258 -6.89 -4.20 2.31
C TYR A 258 -7.33 -5.53 1.65
N GLY A 259 -7.72 -6.54 2.44
CA GLY A 259 -8.16 -7.84 1.90
C GLY A 259 -9.33 -7.72 0.89
N TRP A 260 -10.22 -6.76 1.09
CA TRP A 260 -11.32 -6.46 0.16
C TRP A 260 -10.86 -5.88 -1.20
N ARG A 261 -9.62 -5.36 -1.28
CA ARG A 261 -8.96 -4.91 -2.53
C ARG A 261 -8.09 -6.00 -3.15
N GLY A 262 -8.18 -7.24 -2.66
CA GLY A 262 -7.41 -8.36 -3.17
C GLY A 262 -6.01 -8.53 -2.54
N ALA A 263 -5.68 -7.77 -1.48
CA ALA A 263 -4.47 -8.04 -0.71
C ALA A 263 -4.48 -9.48 -0.19
N ASN A 264 -3.34 -10.16 -0.32
CA ASN A 264 -3.19 -11.54 0.08
C ASN A 264 -2.20 -11.65 1.24
N LEU A 265 -2.74 -11.80 2.45
CA LEU A 265 -1.95 -11.98 3.67
C LEU A 265 -0.95 -13.16 3.58
N GLN A 266 -1.25 -14.18 2.76
CA GLN A 266 -0.32 -15.30 2.57
C GLN A 266 1.01 -14.88 1.96
N ASN A 267 1.06 -13.80 1.19
CA ASN A 267 2.31 -13.32 0.58
C ASN A 267 3.41 -13.05 1.62
N ILE A 268 3.04 -12.44 2.76
CA ILE A 268 4.00 -12.17 3.85
C ILE A 268 4.15 -13.39 4.78
N LEU A 269 3.08 -14.17 4.98
CA LEU A 269 3.13 -15.34 5.86
C LEU A 269 4.02 -16.46 5.31
N ASP A 270 3.97 -16.65 3.99
CA ASP A 270 4.68 -17.70 3.26
C ASP A 270 6.05 -17.27 2.72
N PHE A 271 6.50 -16.05 3.01
CA PHE A 271 7.75 -15.52 2.45
C PHE A 271 8.96 -16.41 2.75
N GLU A 272 9.02 -17.02 3.93
CA GLU A 272 10.08 -17.96 4.34
C GLU A 272 10.06 -19.27 3.53
N ARG A 273 8.88 -19.69 3.06
CA ARG A 273 8.75 -20.85 2.16
C ARG A 273 9.26 -20.51 0.77
N ASP A 274 8.93 -19.32 0.29
CA ASP A 274 9.30 -18.88 -1.07
C ASP A 274 10.78 -18.48 -1.18
N TYR A 275 11.40 -18.07 -0.07
CA TYR A 275 12.82 -17.72 0.05
C TYR A 275 13.48 -18.49 1.20
N PRO A 276 13.91 -19.76 1.00
CA PRO A 276 14.44 -20.60 2.08
C PRO A 276 15.70 -20.05 2.78
N LYS A 277 16.45 -19.17 2.11
CA LYS A 277 17.65 -18.50 2.66
C LYS A 277 17.34 -17.13 3.28
N VAL A 278 16.07 -16.80 3.52
CA VAL A 278 15.66 -15.49 4.03
C VAL A 278 16.24 -15.22 5.41
N LYS A 279 16.75 -14.01 5.59
CA LYS A 279 17.00 -13.46 6.91
C LYS A 279 15.71 -12.84 7.45
N VAL A 280 15.25 -13.26 8.63
CA VAL A 280 14.08 -12.68 9.29
C VAL A 280 14.52 -11.79 10.43
N VAL A 281 14.06 -10.54 10.44
CA VAL A 281 14.32 -9.56 11.51
C VAL A 281 12.99 -9.07 12.08
N ARG A 282 12.85 -9.10 13.41
CA ARG A 282 11.64 -8.65 14.11
C ARG A 282 11.87 -7.29 14.78
N LEU A 283 11.04 -6.31 14.46
CA LEU A 283 11.07 -4.99 15.10
C LEU A 283 9.91 -4.89 16.11
N GLU A 284 10.24 -5.17 17.36
CA GLU A 284 9.26 -5.31 18.45
C GLU A 284 9.14 -4.09 19.36
N ARG A 285 10.18 -3.25 19.39
CA ARG A 285 10.17 -2.01 20.17
C ARG A 285 9.31 -0.96 19.49
N ASN A 286 8.21 -0.56 20.14
CA ASN A 286 7.36 0.54 19.74
C ASN A 286 7.86 1.88 20.33
N TYR A 287 7.96 2.90 19.47
CA TYR A 287 8.40 4.24 19.83
C TYR A 287 7.26 5.27 19.89
N ARG A 288 6.03 4.87 19.53
CA ARG A 288 4.90 5.78 19.31
C ARG A 288 3.96 5.88 20.50
N SER A 289 3.64 4.75 21.11
CA SER A 289 2.53 4.59 22.05
C SER A 289 3.04 4.35 23.47
N THR A 290 2.20 4.63 24.46
CA THR A 290 2.47 4.34 25.88
C THR A 290 2.22 2.88 26.22
N LYS A 291 2.71 2.42 27.37
CA LYS A 291 2.56 1.01 27.81
C LYS A 291 1.09 0.59 27.92
N ARG A 292 0.18 1.47 28.34
CA ARG A 292 -1.25 1.17 28.45
C ARG A 292 -1.94 1.02 27.09
N ILE A 293 -1.61 1.86 26.12
CA ILE A 293 -2.14 1.73 24.75
C ILE A 293 -1.68 0.40 24.13
N LEU A 294 -0.41 0.04 24.31
CA LEU A 294 0.11 -1.23 23.79
C LEU A 294 -0.55 -2.44 24.42
N ARG A 295 -0.80 -2.43 25.74
CA ARG A 295 -1.52 -3.53 26.41
C ARG A 295 -2.93 -3.75 25.84
N VAL A 296 -3.67 -2.68 25.57
CA VAL A 296 -5.01 -2.80 24.96
C VAL A 296 -4.93 -3.36 23.54
N ALA A 297 -3.98 -2.86 22.73
CA ALA A 297 -3.77 -3.36 21.38
C ALA A 297 -3.35 -4.85 21.38
N ASP A 298 -2.46 -5.24 22.29
CA ASP A 298 -1.97 -6.60 22.43
C ASP A 298 -3.07 -7.56 22.92
N ALA A 299 -3.87 -7.14 23.90
CA ALA A 299 -5.02 -7.92 24.37
C ALA A 299 -6.02 -8.19 23.22
N LEU A 300 -6.29 -7.20 22.37
CA LEU A 300 -7.19 -7.34 21.23
C LEU A 300 -6.63 -8.30 20.17
N ILE A 301 -5.37 -8.12 19.76
CA ILE A 301 -4.79 -8.86 18.63
C ILE A 301 -4.54 -10.34 18.94
N ARG A 302 -4.44 -10.73 20.23
CA ARG A 302 -4.32 -12.13 20.67
C ARG A 302 -5.52 -13.00 20.29
N HIS A 303 -6.68 -12.42 20.00
CA HIS A 303 -7.85 -13.17 19.53
C HIS A 303 -7.71 -13.66 18.08
N ASN A 304 -6.74 -13.15 17.29
CA ASN A 304 -6.54 -13.59 15.91
C ASN A 304 -5.77 -14.91 15.84
N VAL A 305 -6.28 -15.86 15.06
CA VAL A 305 -5.69 -17.22 14.89
C VAL A 305 -4.55 -17.25 13.88
N ARG A 306 -4.73 -16.61 12.70
CA ARG A 306 -3.74 -16.65 11.60
C ARG A 306 -2.79 -15.46 11.68
N ARG A 307 -1.76 -15.56 12.53
CA ARG A 307 -0.74 -14.50 12.70
C ARG A 307 0.65 -15.07 12.96
N LYS A 308 1.68 -14.28 12.67
CA LYS A 308 3.02 -14.49 13.24
C LYS A 308 3.07 -13.82 14.60
N GLN A 309 3.20 -14.62 15.66
CA GLN A 309 3.30 -14.09 17.02
C GLN A 309 4.53 -13.19 17.16
N LYS A 310 4.34 -12.08 17.86
CA LYS A 310 5.37 -11.10 18.19
C LYS A 310 4.96 -10.39 19.48
N GLU A 311 5.94 -9.96 20.26
CA GLU A 311 5.69 -9.23 21.49
C GLU A 311 6.07 -7.77 21.31
N LEU A 312 5.09 -6.86 21.40
CA LEU A 312 5.37 -5.43 21.29
C LEU A 312 5.66 -4.86 22.68
N TYR A 313 6.77 -4.15 22.81
CA TYR A 313 7.14 -3.46 24.05
C TYR A 313 7.53 -2.01 23.79
N THR A 314 7.50 -1.17 24.83
CA THR A 314 7.95 0.23 24.73
C THR A 314 8.66 0.67 26.00
N HIS A 315 9.61 1.60 25.83
CA HIS A 315 10.27 2.30 26.93
C HIS A 315 9.56 3.63 27.27
N ASN A 316 8.50 3.98 26.55
CA ASN A 316 7.67 5.13 26.87
C ASN A 316 6.99 4.94 28.23
N ASP A 317 6.51 6.03 28.80
CA ASP A 317 5.81 6.03 30.08
C ASP A 317 4.55 5.15 30.06
N GLU A 318 4.04 4.87 31.26
CA GLU A 318 2.81 4.12 31.48
C GLU A 318 1.61 4.72 30.72
N GLY A 319 1.53 6.06 30.72
CA GLY A 319 0.50 6.83 30.05
C GLY A 319 -0.85 6.88 30.78
N ALA A 320 -1.77 7.69 30.25
CA ALA A 320 -3.14 7.76 30.76
C ALA A 320 -3.89 6.44 30.47
N PRO A 321 -4.91 6.08 31.29
CA PRO A 321 -5.78 4.95 31.00
C PRO A 321 -6.51 5.12 29.66
N VAL A 322 -6.62 4.04 28.89
CA VAL A 322 -7.53 3.99 27.74
C VAL A 322 -8.96 4.01 28.27
N ARG A 323 -9.79 4.93 27.77
CA ARG A 323 -11.15 5.15 28.28
C ARG A 323 -12.16 4.60 27.27
N LEU A 324 -13.02 3.70 27.72
CA LEU A 324 -14.24 3.32 27.02
C LEU A 324 -15.38 4.21 27.52
N ARG A 325 -16.19 4.73 26.60
CA ARG A 325 -17.35 5.56 26.90
C ARG A 325 -18.52 5.11 26.04
N THR A 326 -19.70 5.15 26.62
CA THR A 326 -20.96 4.86 25.94
C THR A 326 -21.83 6.10 25.96
N TYR A 327 -22.50 6.35 24.85
CA TYR A 327 -23.39 7.49 24.67
C TYR A 327 -24.77 6.99 24.27
N VAL A 328 -25.79 7.80 24.54
CA VAL A 328 -27.19 7.46 24.22
C VAL A 328 -27.44 7.44 22.71
N ASP A 329 -26.72 8.28 21.95
CA ASP A 329 -26.78 8.38 20.50
C ASP A 329 -25.47 8.95 19.93
N GLN A 330 -25.36 8.96 18.61
CA GLN A 330 -24.19 9.46 17.87
C GLN A 330 -23.96 10.97 18.06
N ASP A 331 -25.02 11.75 18.27
CA ASP A 331 -24.91 13.20 18.36
C ASP A 331 -24.39 13.60 19.75
N ALA A 332 -24.78 12.86 20.79
CA ALA A 332 -24.26 12.98 22.15
C ALA A 332 -22.77 12.61 22.20
N GLU A 333 -22.37 11.53 21.51
CA GLU A 333 -20.96 11.17 21.34
C GLU A 333 -20.15 12.31 20.68
N ALA A 334 -20.63 12.78 19.52
CA ALA A 334 -19.95 13.82 18.76
C ALA A 334 -19.83 15.14 19.55
N ARG A 335 -20.90 15.55 20.25
CA ARG A 335 -20.90 16.76 21.10
C ARG A 335 -19.91 16.66 22.26
N ASP A 336 -19.92 15.57 23.03
CA ASP A 336 -18.99 15.40 24.16
C ASP A 336 -17.53 15.35 23.67
N ILE A 337 -17.25 14.65 22.58
CA ILE A 337 -15.90 14.59 21.99
C ILE A 337 -15.45 15.99 21.52
N ALA A 338 -16.29 16.72 20.78
CA ALA A 338 -15.98 18.07 20.33
C ALA A 338 -15.76 19.04 21.51
N GLN A 339 -16.60 18.98 22.55
CA GLN A 339 -16.46 19.80 23.76
C GLN A 339 -15.15 19.51 24.50
N ARG A 340 -14.73 18.25 24.57
CA ARG A 340 -13.44 17.85 25.19
C ARG A 340 -12.25 18.39 24.42
N ILE A 341 -12.28 18.28 23.10
CA ILE A 341 -11.24 18.85 22.23
C ILE A 341 -11.20 20.37 22.43
N ALA A 342 -12.36 21.03 22.40
CA ALA A 342 -12.45 22.48 22.58
C ALA A 342 -11.97 22.96 23.95
N SER A 343 -12.29 22.25 25.04
CA SER A 343 -11.73 22.53 26.38
C SER A 343 -10.22 22.39 26.40
N ALA A 344 -9.66 21.28 25.88
CA ALA A 344 -8.21 21.08 25.86
C ALA A 344 -7.46 22.11 25.01
N VAL A 345 -8.07 22.59 23.92
CA VAL A 345 -7.51 23.63 23.06
C VAL A 345 -7.60 25.01 23.71
N ARG A 346 -8.75 25.39 24.27
CA ARG A 346 -8.92 26.69 24.97
C ARG A 346 -8.01 26.82 26.19
N GLU A 347 -7.76 25.72 26.89
CA GLU A 347 -6.85 25.65 28.05
C GLU A 347 -5.37 25.53 27.64
N ASN A 348 -5.03 25.64 26.34
CA ASN A 348 -3.69 25.51 25.80
C ASN A 348 -2.97 24.19 26.18
N ARG A 349 -3.72 23.13 26.50
CA ARG A 349 -3.16 21.81 26.84
C ARG A 349 -2.77 21.01 25.59
N ARG A 350 -3.44 21.25 24.45
CA ARG A 350 -3.22 20.60 23.15
C ARG A 350 -3.62 21.53 22.01
N ARG A 351 -3.10 21.28 20.83
CA ARG A 351 -3.53 21.94 19.58
C ARG A 351 -4.57 21.06 18.87
N PRO A 352 -5.43 21.62 18.00
CA PRO A 352 -6.37 20.82 17.20
C PRO A 352 -5.70 19.67 16.44
N ALA A 353 -4.50 19.91 15.88
CA ALA A 353 -3.72 18.91 15.14
C ALA A 353 -3.19 17.74 16.00
N ASP A 354 -3.26 17.84 17.34
CA ASP A 354 -2.86 16.75 18.25
C ASP A 354 -4.01 15.74 18.46
N PHE A 355 -5.18 15.95 17.84
CA PHE A 355 -6.34 15.07 17.90
C PHE A 355 -6.61 14.40 16.55
N ALA A 356 -7.06 13.14 16.60
CA ALA A 356 -7.56 12.39 15.45
C ALA A 356 -8.81 11.61 15.85
N ILE A 357 -9.85 11.67 15.01
CA ILE A 357 -11.08 10.89 15.19
C ILE A 357 -11.11 9.82 14.10
N PHE A 358 -11.10 8.56 14.52
CA PHE A 358 -11.19 7.41 13.63
C PHE A 358 -12.59 6.80 13.70
N TYR A 359 -13.19 6.55 12.55
CA TYR A 359 -14.52 5.95 12.42
C TYR A 359 -14.50 4.86 11.35
N ARG A 360 -15.41 3.88 11.47
CA ARG A 360 -15.42 2.67 10.62
C ARG A 360 -15.92 2.94 9.20
N VAL A 361 -16.88 3.85 9.03
CA VAL A 361 -17.49 4.21 7.74
C VAL A 361 -17.65 5.73 7.62
N ASN A 362 -17.50 6.25 6.40
CA ASN A 362 -17.52 7.70 6.13
C ASN A 362 -18.86 8.38 6.45
N ALA A 363 -19.96 7.63 6.53
CA ALA A 363 -21.26 8.19 6.93
C ALA A 363 -21.25 8.72 8.37
N LEU A 364 -20.39 8.19 9.24
CA LEU A 364 -20.27 8.61 10.65
C LEU A 364 -19.58 9.98 10.81
N SER A 365 -18.91 10.50 9.78
CA SER A 365 -18.17 11.76 9.88
C SER A 365 -19.09 12.96 10.13
N ARG A 366 -20.33 12.93 9.60
CA ARG A 366 -21.27 14.07 9.60
C ARG A 366 -21.55 14.61 11.00
N ALA A 367 -21.80 13.75 11.98
CA ALA A 367 -22.08 14.15 13.36
C ALA A 367 -20.87 14.88 13.97
N PHE A 368 -19.66 14.34 13.79
CA PHE A 368 -18.42 14.95 14.26
C PHE A 368 -18.11 16.28 13.57
N GLU A 369 -18.26 16.35 12.24
CA GLU A 369 -18.05 17.59 11.47
C GLU A 369 -18.96 18.72 11.97
N THR A 370 -20.24 18.40 12.24
CA THR A 370 -21.22 19.34 12.77
C THR A 370 -20.87 19.80 14.18
N ALA A 371 -20.54 18.86 15.08
CA ALA A 371 -20.19 19.18 16.47
C ALA A 371 -18.89 19.99 16.59
N LEU A 372 -17.86 19.68 15.78
CA LEU A 372 -16.61 20.42 15.75
C LEU A 372 -16.82 21.85 15.23
N GLN A 373 -17.63 22.01 14.18
CA GLN A 373 -17.98 23.33 13.64
C GLN A 373 -18.73 24.19 14.67
N GLN A 374 -19.70 23.61 15.39
CA GLN A 374 -20.43 24.30 16.46
C GLN A 374 -19.51 24.77 17.60
N GLN A 375 -18.43 24.03 17.88
CA GLN A 375 -17.42 24.40 18.88
C GLN A 375 -16.31 25.31 18.33
N GLY A 376 -16.38 25.72 17.05
CA GLY A 376 -15.36 26.54 16.41
C GLY A 376 -14.00 25.85 16.26
N ILE A 377 -13.96 24.52 16.24
CA ILE A 377 -12.71 23.75 16.14
C ILE A 377 -12.40 23.46 14.66
N PRO A 378 -11.21 23.87 14.17
CA PRO A 378 -10.80 23.55 12.81
C PRO A 378 -10.56 22.04 12.67
N TYR A 379 -11.04 21.46 11.57
CA TYR A 379 -10.89 20.05 11.28
C TYR A 379 -10.51 19.82 9.82
N GLN A 380 -9.97 18.63 9.54
CA GLN A 380 -9.66 18.15 8.21
C GLN A 380 -10.16 16.72 8.05
N VAL A 381 -10.90 16.44 6.98
CA VAL A 381 -11.29 15.08 6.59
C VAL A 381 -10.24 14.50 5.65
N VAL A 382 -9.69 13.33 5.98
CA VAL A 382 -8.66 12.65 5.18
C VAL A 382 -9.34 11.69 4.19
N ASN A 383 -8.96 11.75 2.90
CA ASN A 383 -9.49 10.88 1.82
C ASN A 383 -11.01 10.94 1.61
N GLY A 384 -11.65 12.02 2.04
CA GLY A 384 -13.05 12.32 1.78
C GLY A 384 -13.22 13.78 1.40
N VAL A 385 -14.27 14.07 0.63
CA VAL A 385 -14.74 15.44 0.48
C VAL A 385 -15.47 15.80 1.78
N ALA A 386 -15.15 16.95 2.39
CA ALA A 386 -15.85 17.46 3.57
C ALA A 386 -17.35 17.36 3.33
N PHE A 387 -18.15 16.97 4.32
CA PHE A 387 -19.57 16.64 4.12
C PHE A 387 -20.32 17.75 3.37
N PHE A 388 -20.09 19.01 3.75
CA PHE A 388 -20.67 20.22 3.13
C PHE A 388 -20.12 20.56 1.74
N GLN A 389 -19.11 19.84 1.26
CA GLN A 389 -18.53 19.99 -0.08
C GLN A 389 -18.94 18.86 -1.03
N ARG A 390 -19.67 17.83 -0.56
CA ARG A 390 -20.18 16.75 -1.41
C ARG A 390 -21.27 17.30 -2.33
N LYS A 391 -21.26 16.90 -3.61
CA LYS A 391 -22.26 17.34 -4.61
C LYS A 391 -23.69 17.12 -4.12
N GLU A 392 -23.95 15.94 -3.56
CA GLU A 392 -25.26 15.53 -3.02
C GLU A 392 -25.80 16.45 -1.91
N VAL A 393 -24.93 17.20 -1.22
CA VAL A 393 -25.29 18.12 -0.12
C VAL A 393 -25.35 19.57 -0.61
N LYS A 394 -24.65 19.91 -1.70
CA LYS A 394 -24.72 21.23 -2.35
C LYS A 394 -25.96 21.41 -3.23
N ASP A 395 -26.51 20.31 -3.73
CA ASP A 395 -27.67 20.30 -4.63
C ASP A 395 -29.02 20.27 -3.87
N VAL A 396 -29.01 20.40 -2.53
CA VAL A 396 -30.22 20.48 -1.67
C VAL A 396 -30.48 21.91 -1.22
#